data_AF-J9EK89-F1
#
_entry.id   AF-J9EK89-F1
#
_cell.length_a   1.000
_cell.length_b   1.000
_cell.length_c   1.000
_cell.angle_alpha   90.00
_cell.angle_beta   90.00
_cell.angle_gamma   90.00
#
_symmetry.space_group_name_H-M   'P 1'
#
loop_
_entity.id
_entity.type
_entity.pdbx_description
1 polymer ?
#
loop_
_entity_poly.entity_id
_entity_poly.type
_entity_poly.pdbx_seq_one_letter_code
_entity_poly.pdbx_strand_id
1 'polypeptide(L)'
;MSQKQLFSDEHETLDSRQSERGSRCDVEDDSDQLSIDSAAKENILEIRDLKSLFGNQKLLRISNAIESFRGPLIAGFTPTHSVHLYIQRQIELILKSEAYLANPSNSLESDCLLIWQLLEMLVQQQGRVTGPDLSRLLMATCNVPEQRRHSKEKLSLHTTNFNEFSVDSKAYDRFTQLLIGGHIKEALESAIKDGLYSDAMILARRMCANEPQELEKVETAFLSHRSEMNPVMTLLSVANGQPAPVL
;
A
#
# COMPACT_ATOMS: atom_id res chain seq x y z
N MET A 1 -61.54 -12.68 -18.33
CA MET A 1 -62.69 -11.85 -17.87
C MET A 1 -62.12 -10.77 -16.96
N SER A 2 -62.32 -9.47 -17.10
CA SER A 2 -62.97 -8.65 -18.12
C SER A 2 -62.37 -7.25 -18.07
N GLN A 3 -62.44 -6.62 -19.23
CA GLN A 3 -61.96 -5.31 -19.68
C GLN A 3 -62.87 -4.16 -19.21
N LYS A 4 -62.32 -2.93 -19.16
CA LYS A 4 -62.85 -1.61 -19.63
C LYS A 4 -62.08 -0.47 -18.91
N GLN A 5 -61.13 0.26 -19.51
CA GLN A 5 -61.16 1.30 -20.57
C GLN A 5 -61.97 2.58 -20.27
N LEU A 6 -61.47 3.71 -20.83
CA LEU A 6 -62.10 5.03 -21.16
C LEU A 6 -61.52 6.20 -20.32
N PHE A 7 -60.91 7.29 -20.82
CA PHE A 7 -60.74 7.99 -22.12
C PHE A 7 -59.39 8.75 -22.10
N SER A 8 -58.53 8.75 -23.14
CA SER A 8 -58.47 9.65 -24.34
C SER A 8 -58.28 11.15 -24.05
N ASP A 9 -57.14 11.69 -24.44
CA ASP A 9 -57.10 12.89 -25.29
C ASP A 9 -55.82 12.90 -26.14
N GLU A 10 -56.02 12.94 -27.45
CA GLU A 10 -55.02 13.26 -28.47
C GLU A 10 -55.01 14.78 -28.63
N HIS A 11 -53.86 15.40 -28.87
CA HIS A 11 -53.69 16.38 -29.96
C HIS A 11 -52.23 16.87 -30.07
N GLU A 12 -51.74 16.73 -31.31
CA GLU A 12 -50.80 17.61 -32.03
C GLU A 12 -49.34 17.79 -31.58
N THR A 13 -48.48 17.21 -32.41
CA THR A 13 -47.16 17.70 -32.78
C THR A 13 -47.20 19.16 -33.26
N LEU A 14 -46.39 20.03 -32.67
CA LEU A 14 -45.87 21.22 -33.34
C LEU A 14 -44.34 21.32 -33.17
N ASP A 15 -43.73 21.33 -34.34
CA ASP A 15 -42.34 21.60 -34.67
C ASP A 15 -41.91 22.95 -34.08
N SER A 16 -40.78 22.96 -33.36
CA SER A 16 -40.07 24.19 -32.99
C SER A 16 -38.59 23.88 -32.88
N ARG A 17 -37.95 23.91 -34.05
CA ARG A 17 -36.53 24.22 -34.20
C ARG A 17 -36.18 25.45 -33.35
N GLN A 18 -35.49 25.24 -32.24
CA GLN A 18 -34.63 26.26 -31.66
C GLN A 18 -33.19 25.76 -31.66
N SER A 19 -32.47 26.31 -32.62
CA SER A 19 -31.02 26.32 -32.74
C SER A 19 -30.45 27.08 -31.55
N GLU A 20 -30.09 26.38 -30.47
CA GLU A 20 -29.12 26.91 -29.51
C GLU A 20 -27.72 26.56 -30.01
N ARG A 21 -27.16 27.48 -30.81
CA ARG A 21 -25.71 27.64 -30.92
C ARG A 21 -25.20 27.99 -29.52
N GLY A 22 -24.90 26.97 -28.72
CA GLY A 22 -24.04 27.12 -27.56
C GLY A 22 -22.67 27.55 -28.03
N SER A 23 -22.42 28.87 -27.98
CA SER A 23 -21.13 29.49 -28.18
C SER A 23 -20.15 28.88 -27.18
N ARG A 24 -19.35 27.92 -27.64
CA ARG A 24 -18.20 27.42 -26.89
C ARG A 24 -17.16 28.53 -26.92
N CYS A 25 -17.14 29.33 -25.87
CA CYS A 25 -16.02 30.21 -25.58
C CYS A 25 -14.86 29.31 -25.17
N ASP A 26 -14.05 28.88 -26.14
CA ASP A 26 -12.69 28.46 -25.86
C ASP A 26 -11.96 29.74 -25.42
N VAL A 27 -11.88 29.95 -24.10
CA VAL A 27 -10.99 30.96 -23.53
C VAL A 27 -9.59 30.34 -23.62
N GLU A 28 -8.89 30.62 -24.71
CA GLU A 28 -7.44 30.48 -24.76
C GLU A 28 -6.89 31.50 -23.75
N ASP A 29 -6.39 30.99 -22.63
CA ASP A 29 -5.76 31.77 -21.57
C ASP A 29 -4.37 32.17 -22.07
N ASP A 30 -4.31 33.20 -22.91
CA ASP A 30 -3.07 33.79 -23.40
C ASP A 30 -2.37 34.49 -22.23
N SER A 31 -1.49 33.72 -21.60
CA SER A 31 -0.53 34.12 -20.59
C SER A 31 0.58 34.97 -21.21
N ASP A 32 0.21 36.10 -21.80
CA ASP A 32 1.12 37.04 -22.45
C ASP A 32 1.55 38.14 -21.45
N GLN A 33 2.87 38.30 -21.28
CA GLN A 33 3.40 39.39 -20.46
C GLN A 33 3.79 40.59 -21.33
N LEU A 34 3.30 41.77 -20.95
CA LEU A 34 3.63 43.05 -21.60
C LEU A 34 4.78 43.72 -20.85
N SER A 35 5.90 43.96 -21.54
CA SER A 35 7.03 44.75 -21.03
C SER A 35 7.33 45.90 -21.98
N ILE A 36 7.61 47.08 -21.42
CA ILE A 36 8.00 48.28 -22.17
C ILE A 36 9.45 48.60 -21.81
N ASP A 37 10.33 48.47 -22.79
CA ASP A 37 11.75 48.78 -22.60
C ASP A 37 12.02 50.25 -22.90
N SER A 38 12.19 51.06 -21.85
CA SER A 38 12.33 52.53 -21.95
C SER A 38 13.75 52.99 -22.32
N ALA A 39 14.68 52.06 -22.61
CA ALA A 39 16.09 52.35 -22.86
C ALA A 39 16.44 52.64 -24.34
N ALA A 40 15.51 52.43 -25.28
CA ALA A 40 15.74 52.62 -26.71
C ALA A 40 15.14 53.94 -27.24
N LYS A 41 15.70 54.45 -28.35
CA LYS A 41 15.25 55.68 -29.03
C LYS A 41 13.84 55.56 -29.63
N GLU A 42 13.31 54.35 -29.68
CA GLU A 42 11.95 53.98 -30.08
C GLU A 42 11.39 53.02 -29.02
N ASN A 43 10.17 53.26 -28.55
CA ASN A 43 9.51 52.39 -27.57
C ASN A 43 9.07 51.10 -28.28
N ILE A 44 9.74 49.99 -28.02
CA ILE A 44 9.39 48.67 -28.56
C ILE A 44 8.51 47.96 -27.54
N LEU A 45 7.32 47.54 -27.96
CA LEU A 45 6.44 46.66 -27.20
C LEU A 45 6.77 45.21 -27.57
N GLU A 46 7.24 44.42 -26.60
CA GLU A 46 7.45 42.98 -26.77
C GLU A 46 6.33 42.21 -26.05
N ILE A 47 5.66 41.32 -26.77
CA ILE A 47 4.68 40.36 -26.23
C ILE A 47 5.37 39.00 -26.23
N ARG A 48 5.40 38.35 -25.07
CA ARG A 48 6.13 37.12 -24.86
C ARG A 48 5.31 36.15 -24.01
N ASP A 49 5.27 34.87 -24.43
CA ASP A 49 4.70 33.77 -23.66
C ASP A 49 5.41 33.68 -22.31
N LEU A 50 4.65 33.72 -21.21
CA LEU A 50 5.14 33.56 -19.84
C LEU A 50 6.03 32.31 -19.66
N LYS A 51 5.81 31.24 -20.44
CA LYS A 51 6.67 30.04 -20.39
C LYS A 51 8.10 30.32 -20.80
N SER A 52 8.30 31.23 -21.75
CA SER A 52 9.63 31.60 -22.24
C SER A 52 10.39 32.51 -21.28
N LEU A 53 9.70 33.06 -20.27
CA LEU A 53 10.28 33.84 -19.17
C LEU A 53 10.71 32.96 -17.99
N PHE A 54 10.27 31.70 -17.93
CA PHE A 54 10.74 30.75 -16.92
C PHE A 54 12.17 30.32 -17.20
N GLY A 55 13.16 31.06 -16.69
CA GLY A 55 14.56 30.63 -16.67
C GLY A 55 14.82 29.41 -15.78
N ASN A 56 13.85 29.04 -14.94
CA ASN A 56 13.94 27.91 -14.02
C ASN A 56 13.33 26.65 -14.66
N GLN A 57 14.18 25.66 -14.97
CA GLN A 57 13.75 24.36 -15.50
C GLN A 57 12.68 23.67 -14.64
N LYS A 58 12.65 23.92 -13.32
CA LYS A 58 11.64 23.37 -12.41
C LYS A 58 10.25 23.95 -12.68
N LEU A 59 10.16 25.26 -12.91
CA LEU A 59 8.88 25.94 -13.20
C LEU A 59 8.34 25.50 -14.56
N LEU A 60 9.22 25.34 -15.56
CA LEU A 60 8.82 24.84 -16.87
C LEU A 60 8.26 23.41 -16.79
N ARG A 61 8.88 22.54 -15.98
CA ARG A 61 8.35 21.18 -15.73
C ARG A 61 6.99 21.20 -15.04
N ILE A 62 6.79 22.09 -14.07
CA ILE A 62 5.51 22.24 -13.36
C ILE A 62 4.43 22.75 -14.32
N SER A 63 4.71 23.79 -15.11
CA SER A 63 3.79 24.33 -16.12
C SER A 63 3.36 23.24 -17.11
N ASN A 64 4.32 22.51 -17.68
CA ASN A 64 4.03 21.41 -18.59
C ASN A 64 3.20 20.29 -17.91
N ALA A 65 3.45 20.00 -16.64
CA ALA A 65 2.69 19.00 -15.89
C ALA A 65 1.24 19.44 -15.64
N ILE A 66 1.02 20.71 -15.29
CA ILE A 66 -0.33 21.27 -15.06
C ILE A 66 -1.15 21.24 -16.35
N GLU A 67 -0.54 21.55 -17.48
CA GLU A 67 -1.22 21.55 -18.78
C GLU A 67 -1.50 20.15 -19.33
N SER A 68 -0.78 19.15 -18.84
CA SER A 68 -0.89 17.79 -19.34
C SER A 68 -2.22 17.10 -18.98
N PHE A 69 -2.93 17.58 -17.95
CA PHE A 69 -4.30 17.16 -17.65
C PHE A 69 -5.27 18.32 -17.87
N ARG A 70 -6.09 18.24 -18.93
CA ARG A 70 -7.04 19.31 -19.25
C ARG A 70 -8.26 19.26 -18.33
N GLY A 71 -8.23 20.10 -17.31
CA GLY A 71 -9.40 20.48 -16.52
C GLY A 71 -9.46 19.91 -15.11
N PRO A 72 -10.38 20.40 -14.28
CA PRO A 72 -10.55 19.94 -12.90
C PRO A 72 -11.08 18.51 -12.84
N LEU A 73 -10.70 17.77 -11.79
CA LEU A 73 -11.31 16.49 -11.46
C LEU A 73 -12.67 16.75 -10.80
N ILE A 74 -13.75 16.61 -11.56
CA ILE A 74 -15.12 16.81 -11.10
C ILE A 74 -15.83 15.46 -11.06
N ALA A 75 -16.30 15.08 -9.87
CA ALA A 75 -17.06 13.84 -9.68
C ALA A 75 -18.32 13.83 -10.56
N GLY A 76 -18.54 12.72 -11.28
CA GLY A 76 -19.68 12.55 -12.19
C GLY A 76 -19.55 13.23 -13.55
N PHE A 77 -18.59 14.15 -13.73
CA PHE A 77 -18.34 14.83 -15.01
C PHE A 77 -17.05 14.37 -15.68
N THR A 78 -15.96 14.28 -14.92
CA THR A 78 -14.69 13.79 -15.44
C THR A 78 -14.77 12.28 -15.64
N PRO A 79 -14.58 11.76 -16.87
CA PRO A 79 -14.65 10.33 -17.11
C PRO A 79 -13.51 9.60 -16.40
N THR A 80 -13.83 8.54 -15.65
CA THR A 80 -12.86 7.71 -14.94
C THR A 80 -11.77 7.16 -15.86
N HIS A 81 -12.13 6.81 -17.09
CA HIS A 81 -11.19 6.32 -18.09
C HIS A 81 -10.13 7.36 -18.47
N SER A 82 -10.50 8.64 -18.61
CA SER A 82 -9.56 9.72 -18.92
C SER A 82 -8.54 9.92 -17.80
N VAL A 83 -8.98 9.79 -16.54
CA VAL A 83 -8.10 9.85 -15.36
C VAL A 83 -7.16 8.64 -15.35
N HIS A 84 -7.67 7.44 -15.65
CA HIS A 84 -6.86 6.23 -15.72
C HIS A 84 -5.78 6.33 -16.81
N LEU A 85 -6.12 6.75 -18.02
CA LEU A 85 -5.14 6.96 -19.11
C LEU A 85 -4.07 8.00 -18.74
N TYR A 86 -4.48 9.08 -18.07
CA TYR A 86 -3.52 10.07 -17.59
C TYR A 86 -2.53 9.47 -16.58
N ILE A 87 -3.03 8.73 -15.58
CA ILE A 87 -2.18 8.04 -14.60
C ILE A 87 -1.22 7.07 -15.30
N GLN A 88 -1.71 6.24 -16.23
CA GLN A 88 -0.87 5.30 -16.98
C GLN A 88 0.25 6.02 -17.73
N ARG A 89 -0.06 7.16 -18.38
CA ARG A 89 0.95 7.97 -19.04
C ARG A 89 2.00 8.49 -18.05
N GLN A 90 1.62 8.93 -16.86
CA GLN A 90 2.58 9.38 -15.85
C GLN A 90 3.47 8.23 -15.35
N ILE A 91 2.89 7.05 -15.12
CA ILE A 91 3.63 5.83 -14.77
C ILE A 91 4.68 5.52 -15.86
N GLU A 92 4.28 5.51 -17.13
CA GLU A 92 5.20 5.27 -18.24
C GLU A 92 6.33 6.29 -18.32
N LEU A 93 6.05 7.57 -18.07
CA LEU A 93 7.07 8.62 -18.09
C LEU A 93 8.12 8.39 -16.99
N ILE A 94 7.71 7.97 -15.80
CA ILE A 94 8.62 7.64 -14.71
C ILE A 94 9.48 6.42 -15.06
N LEU A 95 8.85 5.35 -15.54
CA LEU A 95 9.55 4.12 -15.95
C LEU A 95 10.58 4.36 -17.06
N LYS A 96 10.31 5.30 -17.96
CA LYS A 96 11.22 5.70 -19.07
C LYS A 96 12.23 6.77 -18.66
N SER A 97 12.16 7.31 -17.44
CA SER A 97 13.07 8.36 -16.99
C SER A 97 14.47 7.82 -16.70
N GLU A 98 15.50 8.57 -17.08
CA GLU A 98 16.90 8.19 -16.83
C GLU A 98 17.20 8.02 -15.34
N ALA A 99 16.59 8.85 -14.49
CA ALA A 99 16.77 8.79 -13.03
C ALA A 99 16.26 7.46 -12.44
N TYR A 100 15.10 6.99 -12.90
CA TYR A 100 14.56 5.69 -12.50
C TYR A 100 15.41 4.54 -13.05
N LEU A 101 15.80 4.59 -14.33
CA LEU A 101 16.63 3.55 -14.96
C LEU A 101 18.02 3.44 -14.31
N ALA A 102 18.57 4.54 -13.82
CA ALA A 102 19.86 4.56 -13.13
C ALA A 102 19.80 3.85 -11.76
N ASN A 103 18.72 4.03 -10.99
CA ASN A 103 18.56 3.42 -9.66
C ASN A 103 17.10 3.01 -9.37
N PRO A 104 16.63 1.86 -9.89
CA PRO A 104 15.21 1.48 -9.79
C PRO A 104 14.69 1.18 -8.38
N SER A 105 15.58 0.88 -7.42
CA SER A 105 15.23 0.29 -6.12
C SER A 105 15.36 1.22 -4.92
N ASN A 106 15.93 2.43 -5.09
CA ASN A 106 16.14 3.36 -3.98
C ASN A 106 16.26 4.79 -4.51
N SER A 107 15.23 5.26 -5.22
CA SER A 107 15.20 6.61 -5.75
C SER A 107 13.87 7.29 -5.46
N LEU A 108 13.87 8.62 -5.49
CA LEU A 108 12.63 9.40 -5.36
C LEU A 108 11.61 8.99 -6.44
N GLU A 109 12.09 8.58 -7.61
CA GLU A 109 11.27 8.09 -8.71
C GLU A 109 10.57 6.76 -8.38
N SER A 110 11.20 5.85 -7.62
CA SER A 110 10.54 4.63 -7.14
C SER A 110 9.42 4.94 -6.15
N ASP A 111 9.63 5.91 -5.25
CA ASP A 111 8.60 6.37 -4.32
C ASP A 111 7.44 7.05 -5.07
N CYS A 112 7.76 7.92 -6.04
CA CYS A 112 6.75 8.52 -6.90
C CYS A 112 5.97 7.47 -7.68
N LEU A 113 6.64 6.47 -8.26
CA LEU A 113 6.00 5.37 -8.98
C LEU A 113 4.99 4.63 -8.11
N LEU A 114 5.37 4.33 -6.86
CA LEU A 114 4.49 3.66 -5.89
C LEU A 114 3.20 4.46 -5.65
N ILE A 115 3.31 5.79 -5.51
CA ILE A 115 2.14 6.67 -5.36
C ILE A 115 1.27 6.64 -6.61
N TRP A 116 1.85 6.68 -7.81
CA TRP A 116 1.07 6.61 -9.05
C TRP A 116 0.37 5.26 -9.24
N GLN A 117 1.02 4.16 -8.86
CA GLN A 117 0.42 2.82 -8.88
C GLN A 117 -0.73 2.70 -7.84
N LEU A 118 -0.60 3.34 -6.68
CA LEU A 118 -1.70 3.46 -5.71
C LEU A 118 -2.88 4.23 -6.32
N LEU A 119 -2.62 5.35 -7.00
CA LEU A 119 -3.67 6.12 -7.69
C LEU A 119 -4.33 5.31 -8.80
N GLU A 120 -3.57 4.57 -9.60
CA GLU A 120 -4.11 3.66 -10.62
C GLU A 120 -5.06 2.64 -10.00
N MET A 121 -4.63 1.98 -8.92
CA MET A 121 -5.42 0.99 -8.19
C MET A 121 -6.70 1.59 -7.61
N LEU A 122 -6.63 2.80 -7.03
CA LEU A 122 -7.81 3.52 -6.51
C LEU A 122 -8.84 3.78 -7.61
N VAL A 123 -8.38 4.19 -8.80
CA VAL A 123 -9.24 4.45 -9.95
C VAL A 123 -9.86 3.16 -10.50
N GLN A 124 -9.06 2.10 -10.66
CA GLN A 124 -9.54 0.81 -11.16
C GLN A 124 -10.55 0.14 -10.22
N GLN A 125 -10.31 0.24 -8.91
CA GLN A 125 -11.15 -0.40 -7.88
C GLN A 125 -12.26 0.52 -7.34
N GLN A 126 -12.45 1.71 -7.91
CA GLN A 126 -13.46 2.68 -7.47
C GLN A 126 -13.36 2.99 -5.96
N GLY A 127 -12.13 3.10 -5.46
CA GLY A 127 -11.84 3.35 -4.05
C GLY A 127 -11.99 2.14 -3.12
N ARG A 128 -12.37 0.95 -3.62
CA ARG A 128 -12.52 -0.28 -2.81
C ARG A 128 -11.20 -1.03 -2.61
N VAL A 129 -10.17 -0.31 -2.17
CA VAL A 129 -8.84 -0.88 -1.95
C VAL A 129 -8.81 -1.60 -0.60
N THR A 130 -8.36 -2.86 -0.62
CA THR A 130 -8.26 -3.69 0.60
C THR A 130 -6.83 -3.78 1.12
N GLY A 131 -6.66 -4.15 2.39
CA GLY A 131 -5.33 -4.38 2.98
C GLY A 131 -4.42 -5.31 2.14
N PRO A 132 -4.92 -6.45 1.62
CA PRO A 132 -4.17 -7.28 0.68
C PRO A 132 -3.69 -6.55 -0.58
N ASP A 133 -4.48 -5.63 -1.13
CA ASP A 133 -4.10 -4.84 -2.31
C ASP A 133 -2.93 -3.91 -2.01
N LEU A 134 -2.99 -3.16 -0.90
CA LEU A 134 -1.85 -2.33 -0.45
C LEU A 134 -0.62 -3.21 -0.15
N SER A 135 -0.80 -4.36 0.51
CA SER A 135 0.33 -5.22 0.86
C SER A 135 1.08 -5.73 -0.38
N ARG A 136 0.34 -6.11 -1.43
CA ARG A 136 0.93 -6.51 -2.72
C ARG A 136 1.66 -5.35 -3.38
N LEU A 137 1.06 -4.16 -3.38
CA LEU A 137 1.68 -2.96 -3.95
C LEU A 137 3.00 -2.61 -3.25
N LEU A 138 2.99 -2.58 -1.91
CA LEU A 138 4.17 -2.25 -1.09
C LEU A 138 5.26 -3.34 -1.18
N MET A 139 4.87 -4.62 -1.26
CA MET A 139 5.84 -5.72 -1.34
C MET A 139 6.38 -5.93 -2.75
N ALA A 140 5.73 -5.42 -3.79
CA ALA A 140 6.20 -5.57 -5.17
C ALA A 140 7.56 -4.91 -5.43
N THR A 141 7.92 -3.88 -4.65
CA THR A 141 9.21 -3.19 -4.73
C THR A 141 10.26 -3.79 -3.81
N CYS A 142 9.84 -4.54 -2.79
CA CYS A 142 10.73 -5.30 -1.95
C CYS A 142 11.15 -6.58 -2.67
N ASN A 143 12.37 -6.59 -3.23
CA ASN A 143 13.03 -7.82 -3.66
C ASN A 143 13.32 -8.70 -2.43
N VAL A 144 12.31 -9.37 -1.89
CA VAL A 144 12.54 -10.49 -0.97
C VAL A 144 13.14 -11.57 -1.86
N PRO A 145 14.43 -11.92 -1.73
CA PRO A 145 14.98 -13.01 -2.53
C PRO A 145 14.09 -14.23 -2.31
N GLU A 146 13.75 -14.91 -3.41
CA GLU A 146 12.89 -16.10 -3.49
C GLU A 146 13.49 -17.32 -2.76
N GLN A 147 14.14 -17.15 -1.61
CA GLN A 147 14.69 -18.19 -0.75
C GLN A 147 13.63 -19.22 -0.32
N ARG A 148 12.33 -18.93 -0.50
CA ARG A 148 11.23 -19.85 -0.17
C ARG A 148 10.63 -20.62 -1.37
N ARG A 149 11.21 -20.54 -2.58
CA ARG A 149 10.76 -21.37 -3.72
C ARG A 149 11.73 -22.47 -4.17
N HIS A 150 12.87 -22.64 -3.50
CA HIS A 150 13.79 -23.77 -3.68
C HIS A 150 13.95 -24.63 -2.42
N SER A 151 12.84 -25.06 -1.84
CA SER A 151 12.79 -26.28 -1.02
C SER A 151 11.60 -27.12 -1.47
N LYS A 152 11.56 -27.39 -2.77
CA LYS A 152 10.72 -28.42 -3.36
C LYS A 152 11.62 -29.52 -3.90
N GLU A 153 12.43 -30.10 -3.02
CA GLU A 153 13.00 -31.42 -3.26
C GLU A 153 13.04 -32.16 -1.92
N LYS A 154 12.26 -33.25 -1.89
CA LYS A 154 12.12 -34.25 -0.81
C LYS A 154 11.32 -33.81 0.42
N LEU A 155 10.01 -33.66 0.22
CA LEU A 155 9.04 -34.08 1.23
C LEU A 155 9.17 -35.61 1.39
N SER A 156 10.20 -36.03 2.13
CA SER A 156 10.22 -37.35 2.73
C SER A 156 9.16 -37.32 3.83
N LEU A 157 8.08 -38.05 3.61
CA LEU A 157 7.13 -38.45 4.64
C LEU A 157 7.87 -39.33 5.64
N HIS A 158 8.60 -38.72 6.57
CA HIS A 158 8.93 -39.32 7.85
C HIS A 158 8.21 -38.52 8.92
N THR A 159 7.06 -39.06 9.31
CA THR A 159 6.48 -38.96 10.64
C THR A 159 7.58 -39.06 11.70
N THR A 160 7.47 -38.26 12.76
CA THR A 160 8.38 -38.14 13.92
C THR A 160 9.81 -37.74 13.59
N ASN A 161 10.09 -36.43 13.64
CA ASN A 161 11.13 -35.82 14.47
C ASN A 161 11.21 -34.34 14.10
N PHE A 162 10.34 -33.55 14.73
CA PHE A 162 10.46 -32.11 14.75
C PHE A 162 11.76 -31.75 15.47
N ASN A 163 12.83 -31.65 14.70
CA ASN A 163 13.94 -30.73 14.90
C ASN A 163 14.29 -30.45 16.38
N GLU A 164 14.88 -31.46 17.02
CA GLU A 164 15.58 -31.37 18.31
C GLU A 164 16.83 -30.49 18.12
N PHE A 165 16.61 -29.17 18.02
CA PHE A 165 17.68 -28.18 18.07
C PHE A 165 18.28 -28.21 19.47
N SER A 166 19.39 -28.93 19.65
CA SER A 166 20.39 -28.75 20.73
C SER A 166 19.83 -28.31 22.09
N VAL A 167 18.81 -28.99 22.58
CA VAL A 167 18.43 -28.82 23.98
C VAL A 167 19.54 -29.49 24.79
N ASP A 168 20.07 -28.79 25.79
CA ASP A 168 21.00 -29.41 26.74
C ASP A 168 20.33 -30.65 27.32
N SER A 169 20.89 -31.83 27.05
CA SER A 169 20.36 -33.12 27.53
C SER A 169 20.10 -33.07 29.04
N LYS A 170 20.94 -32.36 29.79
CA LYS A 170 20.77 -32.20 31.24
C LYS A 170 19.57 -31.35 31.62
N ALA A 171 19.19 -30.37 30.80
CA ALA A 171 18.00 -29.56 31.02
C ALA A 171 16.72 -30.40 30.83
N TYR A 172 16.70 -31.19 29.77
CA TYR A 172 15.58 -32.09 29.51
C TYR A 172 15.43 -33.17 30.59
N ASP A 173 16.54 -33.73 31.08
CA ASP A 173 16.53 -34.70 32.17
C ASP A 173 15.98 -34.10 33.47
N ARG A 174 16.39 -32.88 33.85
CA ARG A 174 15.86 -32.17 35.04
C ARG A 174 14.37 -31.91 34.91
N PHE A 175 13.95 -31.39 33.76
CA PHE A 175 12.54 -31.15 33.45
C PHE A 175 11.72 -32.44 33.61
N THR A 176 12.21 -33.55 33.04
CA THR A 176 11.55 -34.86 33.11
C THR A 176 11.46 -35.38 34.54
N GLN A 177 12.51 -35.21 35.35
CA GLN A 177 12.50 -35.62 36.77
C GLN A 177 11.44 -34.85 37.58
N LEU A 178 11.30 -33.55 37.35
CA LEU A 178 10.28 -32.73 38.02
C LEU A 178 8.86 -33.18 37.62
N LEU A 179 8.65 -33.51 36.34
CA LEU A 179 7.37 -34.03 35.86
C LEU A 179 7.02 -35.40 36.47
N ILE A 180 7.98 -36.32 36.50
CA ILE A 180 7.78 -37.65 37.12
C ILE A 180 7.50 -37.50 38.62
N GLY A 181 8.11 -36.52 39.28
CA GLY A 181 7.83 -36.17 40.68
C GLY A 181 6.49 -35.45 40.90
N GLY A 182 5.76 -35.07 39.84
CA GLY A 182 4.48 -34.34 39.94
C GLY A 182 4.63 -32.83 40.21
N HIS A 183 5.86 -32.30 40.17
CA HIS A 183 6.18 -30.89 40.44
C HIS A 183 5.95 -30.02 39.19
N ILE A 184 4.69 -29.84 38.79
CA ILE A 184 4.33 -29.17 37.53
C ILE A 184 4.83 -27.71 37.46
N LYS A 185 4.70 -26.95 38.55
CA LYS A 185 5.12 -25.52 38.58
C LYS A 185 6.65 -25.39 38.46
N GLU A 186 7.40 -26.22 39.17
CA GLU A 186 8.86 -26.23 39.11
C GLU A 186 9.37 -26.71 37.75
N ALA A 187 8.72 -27.74 37.17
CA ALA A 187 9.02 -28.21 35.83
C ALA A 187 8.83 -27.08 34.80
N LEU A 188 7.74 -26.31 34.92
CA LEU A 188 7.46 -25.18 34.04
C LEU A 188 8.53 -24.09 34.15
N GLU A 189 8.94 -23.73 35.36
CA GLU A 189 10.00 -22.74 35.58
C GLU A 189 11.36 -23.20 35.05
N SER A 190 11.72 -24.47 35.26
CA SER A 190 12.93 -25.07 34.69
C SER A 190 12.89 -25.02 33.16
N ALA A 191 11.74 -25.32 32.56
CA ALA A 191 11.59 -25.31 31.11
C ALA A 191 11.76 -23.91 30.51
N ILE A 192 11.16 -22.87 31.12
CA ILE A 192 11.33 -21.47 30.68
C ILE A 192 12.79 -21.05 30.78
N LYS A 193 13.46 -21.39 31.89
CA LYS A 193 14.85 -21.02 32.16
C LYS A 193 15.83 -21.67 31.17
N ASP A 194 15.59 -22.93 30.84
CA ASP A 194 16.48 -23.73 29.99
C ASP A 194 16.13 -23.64 28.48
N GLY A 195 15.12 -22.84 28.10
CA GLY A 195 14.75 -22.60 26.70
C GLY A 195 13.81 -23.65 26.09
N LEU A 196 13.23 -24.53 26.90
CA LEU A 196 12.27 -25.58 26.52
C LEU A 196 10.85 -25.01 26.30
N TYR A 197 10.73 -23.97 25.46
CA TYR A 197 9.49 -23.22 25.31
C TYR A 197 8.34 -24.04 24.69
N SER A 198 8.64 -24.99 23.80
CA SER A 198 7.64 -25.91 23.24
C SER A 198 6.95 -26.71 24.33
N ASP A 199 7.75 -27.36 25.17
CA ASP A 199 7.29 -28.22 26.25
C ASP A 199 6.63 -27.39 27.35
N ALA A 200 7.19 -26.22 27.68
CA ALA A 200 6.60 -25.27 28.61
C ALA A 200 5.21 -24.77 28.17
N MET A 201 5.04 -24.41 26.89
CA MET A 201 3.75 -23.95 26.36
C MET A 201 2.70 -25.06 26.39
N ILE A 202 3.08 -26.30 26.01
CA ILE A 202 2.18 -27.45 26.06
C ILE A 202 1.80 -27.74 27.52
N LEU A 203 2.77 -27.76 28.42
CA LEU A 203 2.57 -28.03 29.84
C LEU A 203 1.65 -26.98 30.49
N ALA A 204 1.93 -25.69 30.29
CA ALA A 204 1.10 -24.59 30.79
C ALA A 204 -0.34 -24.69 30.26
N ARG A 205 -0.50 -24.92 28.95
CA ARG A 205 -1.83 -25.00 28.33
C ARG A 205 -2.65 -26.20 28.81
N ARG A 206 -1.99 -27.34 29.08
CA ARG A 206 -2.69 -28.60 29.41
C ARG A 206 -2.86 -28.82 30.90
N MET A 207 -1.84 -28.53 31.70
CA MET A 207 -1.84 -28.80 33.15
C MET A 207 -2.23 -27.57 33.97
N CYS A 208 -1.95 -26.36 33.49
CA CYS A 208 -2.29 -25.10 34.16
C CYS A 208 -3.52 -24.41 33.52
N ALA A 209 -4.51 -25.19 33.05
CA ALA A 209 -5.68 -24.65 32.35
C ALA A 209 -6.50 -23.64 33.18
N ASN A 210 -6.42 -23.72 34.51
CA ASN A 210 -7.10 -22.82 35.44
C ASN A 210 -6.30 -21.51 35.70
N GLU A 211 -5.03 -21.45 35.29
CA GLU A 211 -4.10 -20.35 35.52
C GLU A 211 -3.57 -19.83 34.16
N PRO A 212 -4.36 -19.07 33.38
CA PRO A 212 -3.94 -18.60 32.05
C PRO A 212 -2.70 -17.69 32.09
N GLN A 213 -2.40 -17.10 33.25
CA GLN A 213 -1.20 -16.30 33.51
C GLN A 213 0.09 -17.08 33.30
N GLU A 214 0.10 -18.40 33.57
CA GLU A 214 1.29 -19.23 33.37
C GLU A 214 1.62 -19.38 31.88
N LEU A 215 0.60 -19.46 31.00
CA LEU A 215 0.81 -19.48 29.56
C LEU A 215 1.32 -18.13 29.06
N GLU A 216 0.74 -17.03 29.51
CA GLU A 216 1.17 -15.67 29.16
C GLU A 216 2.62 -15.39 29.61
N LYS A 217 3.01 -15.89 30.79
CA LYS A 217 4.39 -15.83 31.29
C LYS A 217 5.37 -16.56 30.37
N VAL A 218 5.02 -17.77 29.92
CA VAL A 218 5.84 -18.54 28.97
C VAL A 218 5.93 -17.83 27.61
N GLU A 219 4.82 -17.33 27.09
CA GLU A 219 4.78 -16.59 25.82
C GLU A 219 5.63 -15.32 25.89
N THR A 220 5.50 -14.54 26.96
CA THR A 220 6.30 -13.32 27.18
C THR A 220 7.79 -13.64 27.28
N ALA A 221 8.15 -14.67 28.04
CA ALA A 221 9.54 -15.11 28.13
C ALA A 221 10.08 -15.63 26.79
N PHE A 222 9.27 -16.31 25.98
CA PHE A 222 9.68 -16.74 24.64
C PHE A 222 9.90 -15.57 23.69
N LEU A 223 9.00 -14.58 23.72
CA LEU A 223 9.06 -13.41 22.85
C LEU A 223 10.22 -12.47 23.23
N SER A 224 10.61 -12.39 24.51
CA SER A 224 11.75 -11.57 24.95
C SER A 224 13.09 -12.03 24.37
N HIS A 225 13.19 -13.28 23.89
CA HIS A 225 14.40 -13.80 23.21
C HIS A 225 14.44 -13.44 21.72
N ARG A 226 13.34 -12.90 21.17
CA ARG A 226 13.29 -12.49 19.77
C ARG A 226 13.82 -11.06 19.62
N SER A 227 14.42 -10.78 18.47
CA SER A 227 14.74 -9.41 18.08
C SER A 227 13.47 -8.55 18.03
N GLU A 228 13.55 -7.30 18.48
CA GLU A 228 12.47 -6.31 18.36
C GLU A 228 12.03 -6.09 16.90
N MET A 229 12.95 -6.29 15.95
CA MET A 229 12.71 -6.17 14.50
C MET A 229 12.07 -7.41 13.88
N ASN A 230 11.72 -8.41 14.68
CA ASN A 230 11.08 -9.62 14.17
C ASN A 230 9.63 -9.30 13.74
N PRO A 231 9.18 -9.69 12.53
CA PRO A 231 7.82 -9.39 12.06
C PRO A 231 6.72 -9.98 12.95
N VAL A 232 7.00 -11.05 13.70
CA VAL A 232 6.07 -11.61 14.68
C VAL A 232 5.84 -10.64 15.85
N MET A 233 6.87 -9.92 16.29
CA MET A 233 6.73 -8.91 17.34
C MET A 233 5.85 -7.75 16.86
N THR A 234 6.08 -7.27 15.63
CA THR A 234 5.23 -6.24 15.01
C THR A 234 3.77 -6.69 14.89
N LEU A 235 3.54 -7.92 14.40
CA LEU A 235 2.19 -8.46 14.25
C LEU A 235 1.47 -8.58 15.60
N LEU A 236 2.16 -9.05 16.63
CA LEU A 236 1.59 -9.21 17.96
C LEU A 236 1.26 -7.85 18.60
N SER A 237 2.16 -6.87 18.51
CA SER A 237 1.90 -5.50 19.01
C SER A 237 0.66 -4.90 18.36
N VAL A 238 0.56 -4.99 17.03
CA VAL A 238 -0.61 -4.47 16.28
C VAL A 238 -1.89 -5.23 16.64
N ALA A 239 -1.84 -6.56 16.75
CA ALA A 239 -2.99 -7.38 17.16
C ALA A 239 -3.48 -7.01 18.57
N ASN A 240 -2.58 -6.59 19.46
CA ASN A 240 -2.88 -6.14 20.82
C ASN A 240 -3.17 -4.63 20.91
N GLY A 241 -3.31 -3.92 19.78
CA GLY A 241 -3.59 -2.48 19.74
C GLY A 241 -2.46 -1.60 20.25
N GLN A 242 -1.26 -2.15 20.43
CA GLN A 242 -0.06 -1.41 20.81
C GLN A 242 0.60 -0.81 19.55
N PRO A 243 1.36 0.30 19.69
CA PRO A 243 2.13 0.82 18.57
C PRO A 243 3.09 -0.24 18.04
N ALA A 244 3.16 -0.36 16.72
CA ALA A 244 4.17 -1.20 16.09
C ALA A 244 5.56 -0.73 16.55
N PRO A 245 6.46 -1.64 16.97
CA PRO A 245 7.87 -1.32 17.09
C PRO A 245 8.31 -0.84 15.70
N VAL A 246 8.60 0.46 15.61
CA VAL A 246 8.83 1.14 14.34
C VAL A 246 10.10 0.54 13.69
N LEU A 247 10.02 0.26 12.39
CA LEU A 247 11.16 -0.10 11.54
C LEU A 247 12.15 1.07 11.42
#